data_AF-I0HCI9-F1
#
_entry.id   AF-I0HCI9-F1
#
_cell.length_a   1.000
_cell.length_b   1.000
_cell.length_c   1.000
_cell.angle_alpha   90.00
_cell.angle_beta   90.00
_cell.angle_gamma   90.00
#
_symmetry.space_group_name_H-M   'P 1'
#
loop_
_entity.id
_entity.type
_entity.pdbx_description
1 polymer ?
#
loop_
_entity_poly.entity_id
_entity_poly.type
_entity_poly.pdbx_seq_one_letter_code
_entity_poly.pdbx_strand_id
1 'polypeptide(L)'
;MGWTLVVAAVVLAALLGGWVIAKTRPRTAGTAEIGTLPEDRGAVADETEAEAVRAAAERAVVAADEARHRAEHVERLTEEAEQRYLAAQWEARSAAGNESDRLVQRAALDAYRRGDLDVSQLNTIWEHAGASTVEPDPGRVDAARDEYDRALAATAQVRQEAHVAEVAAEALVEETRIVATERPRTGLDDLLS
;
A
#
# COMPACT_ATOMS: atom_id res chain seq x y z
N MET A 1 11.99 -7.03 14.48
CA MET A 1 11.56 -8.14 13.61
C MET A 1 10.46 -9.03 14.22
N GLY A 2 10.12 -8.92 15.52
CA GLY A 2 9.10 -9.79 16.13
C GLY A 2 7.63 -9.41 15.89
N TRP A 3 7.33 -8.21 15.40
CA TRP A 3 5.95 -7.70 15.29
C TRP A 3 5.28 -8.04 13.95
N THR A 4 6.06 -8.15 12.87
CA THR A 4 5.56 -8.55 11.55
C THR A 4 5.06 -9.99 11.53
N LEU A 5 5.67 -10.87 12.34
CA LEU A 5 5.22 -12.25 12.50
C LEU A 5 3.87 -12.35 13.25
N VAL A 6 3.58 -11.44 14.18
CA VAL A 6 2.31 -11.45 14.92
C VAL A 6 1.16 -11.01 14.02
N VAL A 7 1.36 -9.97 13.20
CA VAL A 7 0.33 -9.49 12.27
C VAL A 7 0.10 -10.49 11.15
N ALA A 8 1.16 -11.07 10.58
CA ALA A 8 1.03 -12.13 9.59
C ALA A 8 0.33 -13.37 10.19
N ALA A 9 0.62 -13.74 11.44
CA ALA A 9 -0.06 -14.84 12.12
C ALA A 9 -1.55 -14.55 12.40
N VAL A 10 -1.93 -13.31 12.69
CA VAL A 10 -3.34 -12.91 12.91
C VAL A 10 -4.12 -12.89 11.60
N VAL A 11 -3.53 -12.38 10.51
CA VAL A 11 -4.14 -12.40 9.17
C VAL A 11 -4.23 -13.83 8.63
N LEU A 12 -3.19 -14.65 8.82
CA LEU A 12 -3.21 -16.07 8.43
C LEU A 12 -4.17 -16.87 9.32
N ALA A 13 -4.31 -16.55 10.62
CA ALA A 13 -5.30 -17.18 11.50
C ALA A 13 -6.73 -16.72 11.20
N ALA A 14 -6.93 -15.50 10.70
CA ALA A 14 -8.24 -15.05 10.21
C ALA A 14 -8.60 -15.73 8.86
N LEU A 15 -7.62 -15.90 7.96
CA LEU A 15 -7.80 -16.57 6.67
C LEU A 15 -7.89 -18.11 6.76
N LEU A 16 -7.19 -18.75 7.72
CA LEU A 16 -7.23 -20.22 7.93
C LEU A 16 -8.21 -20.66 9.03
N GLY A 17 -8.51 -19.80 10.01
CA GLY A 17 -9.40 -20.10 11.14
C GLY A 17 -10.88 -20.09 10.79
N GLY A 18 -11.25 -19.48 9.64
CA GLY A 18 -12.62 -19.49 9.12
C GLY A 18 -13.12 -20.87 8.65
N TRP A 19 -12.31 -21.94 8.68
CA TRP A 19 -12.70 -23.25 8.13
C TRP A 19 -12.61 -24.44 9.09
N VAL A 20 -12.24 -24.26 10.36
CA VAL A 20 -11.99 -25.40 11.28
C VAL A 20 -13.05 -25.61 12.36
N ILE A 21 -13.95 -24.65 12.62
CA ILE A 21 -14.94 -24.80 13.73
C ILE A 21 -16.13 -25.70 13.34
N ALA A 22 -16.31 -26.07 12.06
CA ALA A 22 -17.44 -26.88 11.62
C ALA A 22 -17.30 -28.40 11.78
N LYS A 23 -16.15 -28.96 12.23
CA LYS A 23 -15.96 -30.44 12.12
C LYS A 23 -15.12 -31.19 13.14
N THR A 24 -15.05 -30.75 14.39
CA THR A 24 -14.50 -31.61 15.46
C THR A 24 -15.32 -31.52 16.74
N ARG A 25 -16.44 -32.26 16.78
CA ARG A 25 -16.93 -32.81 18.06
C ARG A 25 -16.57 -34.30 18.11
N PRO A 26 -15.76 -34.74 19.07
CA PRO A 26 -15.45 -36.14 19.25
C PRO A 26 -16.75 -36.88 19.61
N ARG A 27 -17.06 -37.91 18.83
CA ARG A 27 -18.08 -38.92 19.13
C ARG A 27 -17.56 -39.74 20.32
N THR A 28 -17.80 -39.27 21.54
CA THR A 28 -17.70 -40.15 22.72
C THR A 28 -18.97 -40.97 22.79
N ALA A 29 -18.80 -42.28 22.61
CA ALA A 29 -19.79 -43.29 22.86
C ALA A 29 -20.39 -43.13 24.27
N GLY A 30 -21.71 -43.03 24.32
CA GLY A 30 -22.51 -43.01 25.54
C GLY A 30 -23.96 -43.26 25.16
N THR A 31 -24.38 -44.52 25.28
CA THR A 31 -25.78 -44.95 25.30
C THR A 31 -26.58 -44.12 26.30
N ALA A 32 -27.52 -43.30 25.84
CA ALA A 32 -28.71 -42.89 26.59
C ALA A 32 -29.75 -42.25 25.66
N GLU A 33 -30.89 -42.92 25.58
CA GLU A 33 -32.26 -42.39 25.51
C GLU A 33 -32.72 -41.49 24.35
N ILE A 34 -33.76 -42.01 23.70
CA ILE A 34 -34.73 -41.32 22.86
C ILE A 34 -35.44 -40.27 23.72
N GLY A 35 -35.11 -38.99 23.51
CA GLY A 35 -35.78 -37.86 24.15
C GLY A 35 -35.71 -36.64 23.25
N THR A 36 -36.86 -36.33 22.63
CA THR A 36 -37.27 -35.02 22.05
C THR A 36 -36.16 -34.00 21.80
N LEU A 37 -35.81 -33.81 20.52
CA LEU A 37 -35.05 -32.67 20.03
C LEU A 37 -35.78 -31.36 20.39
N PRO A 38 -35.17 -30.42 21.14
CA PRO A 38 -35.67 -29.05 21.15
C PRO A 38 -35.23 -28.39 19.84
N GLU A 39 -36.19 -28.07 18.96
CA GLU A 39 -35.99 -27.32 17.71
C GLU A 39 -35.46 -25.88 17.94
N ASP A 40 -35.40 -25.44 19.20
CA ASP A 40 -35.00 -24.09 19.61
C ASP A 40 -33.48 -23.85 19.66
N ARG A 41 -32.65 -24.88 19.45
CA ARG A 41 -31.17 -24.71 19.41
C ARG A 41 -30.63 -24.24 18.06
N GLY A 42 -31.40 -24.37 16.99
CA GLY A 42 -31.01 -23.91 15.65
C GLY A 42 -31.08 -22.40 15.52
N ALA A 43 -32.19 -21.78 15.94
CA ALA A 43 -32.41 -20.34 15.82
C ALA A 43 -31.41 -19.51 16.63
N VAL A 44 -31.06 -19.94 17.85
CA VAL A 44 -30.09 -19.23 18.70
C VAL A 44 -28.66 -19.37 18.16
N ALA A 45 -28.34 -20.49 17.52
CA ALA A 45 -27.04 -20.67 16.87
C ALA A 45 -26.87 -19.72 15.68
N ASP A 46 -27.91 -19.59 14.84
CA ASP A 46 -27.92 -18.68 13.68
C ASP A 46 -27.87 -17.19 14.10
N GLU A 47 -28.46 -16.82 15.23
CA GLU A 47 -28.36 -15.47 15.77
C GLU A 47 -26.94 -15.14 16.25
N THR A 48 -26.31 -16.06 16.97
CA THR A 48 -24.93 -15.89 17.44
C THR A 48 -23.92 -15.88 16.28
N GLU A 49 -24.17 -16.64 15.22
CA GLU A 49 -23.34 -16.64 14.02
C GLU A 49 -23.47 -15.32 13.24
N ALA A 50 -24.68 -14.80 13.07
CA ALA A 50 -24.90 -13.51 12.42
C ALA A 50 -24.25 -12.34 13.20
N GLU A 51 -24.29 -12.36 14.53
CA GLU A 51 -23.60 -11.37 15.36
C GLU A 51 -22.08 -11.51 15.26
N ALA A 52 -21.56 -12.73 15.20
CA ALA A 52 -20.13 -12.99 15.00
C ALA A 52 -19.64 -12.49 13.63
N VAL A 53 -20.41 -12.70 12.55
CA VAL A 53 -20.10 -12.20 11.21
C VAL A 53 -20.13 -10.68 11.17
N ARG A 54 -21.12 -10.04 11.82
CA ARG A 54 -21.17 -8.57 11.94
C ARG A 54 -19.95 -8.00 12.69
N ALA A 55 -19.61 -8.59 13.83
CA ALA A 55 -18.45 -8.19 14.61
C ALA A 55 -17.12 -8.46 13.87
N ALA A 56 -17.07 -9.46 12.98
CA ALA A 56 -15.93 -9.67 12.10
C ALA A 56 -15.83 -8.60 11.01
N ALA A 57 -16.95 -8.24 10.37
CA ALA A 57 -17.00 -7.21 9.35
C ALA A 57 -16.59 -5.83 9.91
N GLU A 58 -17.10 -5.44 11.07
CA GLU A 58 -16.72 -4.19 11.74
C GLU A 58 -15.21 -4.12 12.03
N ARG A 59 -14.62 -5.21 12.54
CA ARG A 59 -13.18 -5.29 12.78
C ARG A 59 -12.38 -5.23 11.49
N ALA A 60 -12.87 -5.84 10.41
CA ALA A 60 -12.20 -5.81 9.12
C ALA A 60 -12.20 -4.39 8.51
N VAL A 61 -13.31 -3.65 8.63
CA VAL A 61 -13.38 -2.25 8.20
C VAL A 61 -12.37 -1.39 8.95
N VAL A 62 -12.30 -1.50 10.28
CA VAL A 62 -11.30 -0.77 11.08
C VAL A 62 -9.87 -1.12 10.65
N ALA A 63 -9.58 -2.40 10.43
CA ALA A 63 -8.26 -2.85 9.98
C ALA A 63 -7.91 -2.33 8.56
N ALA A 64 -8.90 -2.26 7.65
CA ALA A 64 -8.73 -1.70 6.33
C ALA A 64 -8.44 -0.19 6.39
N ASP A 65 -9.16 0.55 7.23
CA ASP A 65 -8.90 1.97 7.46
C ASP A 65 -7.50 2.22 8.03
N GLU A 66 -7.06 1.42 9.01
CA GLU A 66 -5.71 1.50 9.55
C GLU A 66 -4.65 1.19 8.49
N ALA A 67 -4.87 0.17 7.66
CA ALA A 67 -3.96 -0.17 6.56
C ALA A 67 -3.88 0.96 5.52
N ARG A 68 -5.01 1.60 5.20
CA ARG A 68 -5.07 2.78 4.34
C ARG A 68 -4.28 3.95 4.92
N HIS A 69 -4.46 4.28 6.20
CA HIS A 69 -3.69 5.34 6.86
C HIS A 69 -2.18 5.06 6.84
N ARG A 70 -1.78 3.78 6.99
CA ARG A 70 -0.38 3.37 6.83
C ARG A 70 0.11 3.58 5.40
N ALA A 71 -0.69 3.23 4.40
CA ALA A 71 -0.33 3.45 2.99
C ALA A 71 -0.13 4.95 2.69
N GLU A 72 -1.06 5.80 3.10
CA GLU A 72 -0.97 7.26 2.95
C GLU A 72 0.25 7.85 3.66
N HIS A 73 0.64 7.29 4.81
CA HIS A 73 1.85 7.73 5.50
C HIS A 73 3.12 7.39 4.71
N VAL A 74 3.23 6.16 4.17
CA VAL A 74 4.40 5.72 3.42
C VAL A 74 4.48 6.40 2.04
N GLU A 75 3.34 6.74 1.44
CA GLU A 75 3.29 7.58 0.24
C GLU A 75 3.93 8.95 0.47
N ARG A 76 3.58 9.64 1.55
CA ARG A 76 4.22 10.93 1.91
C ARG A 76 5.74 10.80 2.08
N LEU A 77 6.21 9.74 2.72
CA LEU A 77 7.66 9.47 2.85
C LEU A 77 8.32 9.25 1.49
N THR A 78 7.62 8.61 0.55
CA THR A 78 8.11 8.38 -0.81
C THR A 78 8.16 9.67 -1.61
N GLU A 79 7.15 10.53 -1.50
CA GLU A 79 7.16 11.87 -2.09
C GLU A 79 8.32 12.73 -1.55
N GLU A 80 8.57 12.69 -0.24
CA GLU A 80 9.71 13.38 0.37
C GLU A 80 11.06 12.83 -0.14
N ALA A 81 11.19 11.52 -0.32
CA ALA A 81 12.38 10.89 -0.90
C ALA A 81 12.56 11.28 -2.38
N GLU A 82 11.47 11.34 -3.15
CA GLU A 82 11.47 11.78 -4.55
C GLU A 82 11.94 13.22 -4.67
N GLN A 83 11.40 14.13 -3.85
CA GLN A 83 11.81 15.53 -3.83
C GLN A 83 13.30 15.68 -3.54
N ARG A 84 13.84 14.89 -2.59
CA ARG A 84 15.27 14.90 -2.26
C ARG A 84 16.12 14.36 -3.41
N TYR A 85 15.69 13.30 -4.08
CA TYR A 85 16.36 12.78 -5.27
C TYR A 85 16.36 13.80 -6.42
N LEU A 86 15.23 14.43 -6.70
CA LEU A 86 15.13 15.47 -7.73
C LEU A 86 15.99 16.69 -7.39
N ALA A 87 15.99 17.12 -6.12
CA ALA A 87 16.86 18.19 -5.66
C ALA A 87 18.34 17.85 -5.84
N ALA A 88 18.77 16.63 -5.45
CA ALA A 88 20.14 16.17 -5.65
C ALA A 88 20.52 16.12 -7.15
N GLN A 89 19.61 15.68 -8.02
CA GLN A 89 19.81 15.72 -9.47
C GLN A 89 19.96 17.15 -10.00
N TRP A 90 19.11 18.08 -9.52
CA TRP A 90 19.18 19.48 -9.91
C TRP A 90 20.49 20.11 -9.45
N GLU A 91 20.90 19.86 -8.20
CA GLU A 91 22.16 20.33 -7.64
C GLU A 91 23.33 19.79 -8.46
N ALA A 92 23.40 18.48 -8.72
CA ALA A 92 24.44 17.86 -9.54
C ALA A 92 24.49 18.46 -10.97
N ARG A 93 23.35 18.68 -11.61
CA ARG A 93 23.27 19.29 -12.95
C ARG A 93 23.66 20.77 -12.95
N SER A 94 23.38 21.49 -11.86
CA SER A 94 23.76 22.90 -11.70
C SER A 94 25.24 23.08 -11.30
N ALA A 95 25.79 22.13 -10.54
CA ALA A 95 27.22 22.10 -10.20
C ALA A 95 28.08 21.71 -11.41
N ALA A 96 27.59 20.79 -12.24
CA ALA A 96 28.27 20.36 -13.46
C ALA A 96 28.31 21.41 -14.58
N GLY A 97 27.55 22.50 -14.46
CA GLY A 97 27.63 23.63 -15.39
C GLY A 97 27.28 24.89 -14.64
N ASN A 98 28.30 25.68 -14.25
CA ASN A 98 28.07 26.93 -13.55
C ASN A 98 27.10 27.78 -14.40
N GLU A 99 26.17 28.48 -13.75
CA GLU A 99 25.28 29.43 -14.43
C GLU A 99 26.09 30.44 -15.27
N SER A 100 27.28 30.80 -14.79
CA SER A 100 28.29 31.58 -15.51
C SER A 100 28.74 30.93 -16.83
N ASP A 101 28.96 29.62 -16.85
CA ASP A 101 29.38 28.89 -18.05
C ASP A 101 28.26 28.88 -19.10
N ARG A 102 27.00 28.74 -18.68
CA ARG A 102 25.82 28.83 -19.56
C ARG A 102 25.66 30.24 -20.15
N LEU A 103 25.88 31.27 -19.34
CA LEU A 103 25.85 32.66 -19.80
C LEU A 103 26.98 32.94 -20.80
N VAL A 104 28.19 32.43 -20.54
CA VAL A 104 29.33 32.53 -21.46
C VAL A 104 29.05 31.80 -22.77
N GLN A 105 28.51 30.58 -22.72
CA GLN A 105 28.13 29.82 -23.92
C GLN A 105 27.07 30.56 -24.74
N ARG A 106 26.05 31.13 -24.09
CA ARG A 106 24.99 31.89 -24.77
C ARG A 106 25.54 33.17 -25.42
N ALA A 107 26.38 33.93 -24.70
CA ALA A 107 27.02 35.13 -25.22
C ALA A 107 27.97 34.82 -26.39
N ALA A 108 28.75 33.73 -26.30
CA ALA A 108 29.65 33.29 -27.36
C ALA A 108 28.88 32.85 -28.61
N LEU A 109 27.74 32.16 -28.46
CA LEU A 109 26.90 31.74 -29.57
C LEU A 109 26.25 32.95 -30.28
N ASP A 110 25.79 33.95 -29.52
CA ASP A 110 25.24 35.18 -30.09
C ASP A 110 26.32 36.00 -30.82
N ALA A 111 27.54 36.09 -30.26
CA ALA A 111 28.66 36.75 -30.92
C ALA A 111 29.04 36.05 -32.24
N TYR A 112 29.06 34.71 -32.26
CA TYR A 112 29.27 33.93 -33.50
C TYR A 112 28.18 34.22 -34.55
N ARG A 113 26.90 34.23 -34.15
CA ARG A 113 25.78 34.54 -35.07
C ARG A 113 25.83 35.94 -35.66
N ARG A 114 26.38 36.91 -34.92
CA ARG A 114 26.61 38.27 -35.41
C ARG A 114 27.86 38.41 -36.28
N GLY A 115 28.68 37.36 -36.36
CA GLY A 115 29.96 37.37 -37.07
C GLY A 115 31.09 38.05 -36.28
N ASP A 116 30.87 38.37 -34.99
CA ASP A 116 31.87 38.97 -34.11
C ASP A 116 32.94 37.94 -33.66
N LEU A 117 32.66 36.65 -33.87
CA LEU A 117 33.44 35.52 -33.38
C LEU A 117 33.56 34.48 -34.49
N ASP A 118 34.76 33.97 -34.75
CA ASP A 118 34.95 32.87 -35.69
C ASP A 118 34.77 31.49 -35.03
N VAL A 119 34.68 30.43 -35.84
CA VAL A 119 34.48 29.05 -35.36
C VAL A 119 35.63 28.57 -34.45
N SER A 120 36.88 28.98 -34.73
CA SER A 120 38.05 28.59 -33.93
C SER A 120 38.07 29.27 -32.56
N GLN A 121 37.68 30.54 -32.51
CA GLN A 121 37.51 31.30 -31.28
C GLN A 121 36.35 30.73 -30.44
N LEU A 122 35.26 30.34 -31.10
CA LEU A 122 34.12 29.70 -30.44
C LEU A 122 34.54 28.35 -29.83
N ASN A 123 35.30 27.53 -30.58
CA ASN A 123 35.85 26.27 -30.07
C ASN A 123 36.79 26.49 -28.87
N THR A 124 37.65 27.51 -28.93
CA THR A 124 38.57 27.83 -27.83
C THR A 124 37.80 28.21 -26.56
N ILE A 125 36.71 28.99 -26.70
CA ILE A 125 35.82 29.33 -25.59
C ILE A 125 35.12 28.08 -25.05
N TRP A 126 34.68 27.17 -25.91
CA TRP A 126 34.04 25.92 -25.50
C TRP A 126 35.00 24.97 -24.78
N GLU A 127 36.26 24.87 -25.23
CA GLU A 127 37.29 24.10 -24.53
C GLU A 127 37.61 24.67 -23.15
N HIS A 128 37.63 26.00 -22.99
CA HIS A 128 37.87 26.65 -21.69
C HIS A 128 36.63 26.64 -20.78
N ALA A 129 35.42 26.78 -21.33
CA ALA A 129 34.18 26.80 -20.56
C ALA A 129 33.66 25.40 -20.20
N GLY A 130 34.05 24.35 -20.95
CA GLY A 130 33.73 22.96 -20.65
C GLY A 130 34.67 22.32 -19.60
N ALA A 131 35.76 22.99 -19.26
CA ALA A 131 36.75 22.54 -18.27
C ALA A 131 36.37 22.92 -16.82
N SER A 132 35.07 23.00 -16.51
CA SER A 132 34.58 23.20 -15.15
C SER A 132 34.87 21.92 -14.34
N THR A 133 36.01 21.91 -13.66
CA THR A 133 36.58 20.79 -12.89
C THR A 133 35.81 20.44 -11.60
N VAL A 134 34.60 20.96 -11.42
CA VAL A 134 33.74 20.54 -10.31
C VAL A 134 33.03 19.27 -10.78
N GLU A 135 33.69 18.14 -10.60
CA GLU A 135 33.06 16.83 -10.80
C GLU A 135 31.83 16.79 -9.89
N PRO A 136 30.60 16.67 -10.44
CA PRO A 136 29.41 16.55 -9.62
C PRO A 136 29.56 15.30 -8.76
N ASP A 137 29.46 15.44 -7.43
CA ASP A 137 29.58 14.32 -6.48
C ASP A 137 28.50 13.26 -6.79
N PRO A 138 28.85 12.16 -7.50
CA PRO A 138 27.86 11.20 -7.96
C PRO A 138 27.26 10.42 -6.79
N GLY A 139 28.00 10.32 -5.67
CA GLY A 139 27.59 9.56 -4.50
C GLY A 139 26.34 10.10 -3.83
N ARG A 140 26.07 11.42 -3.90
CA ARG A 140 24.83 12.00 -3.35
C ARG A 140 23.59 11.65 -4.17
N VAL A 141 23.71 11.68 -5.50
CA VAL A 141 22.59 11.34 -6.39
C VAL A 141 22.28 9.85 -6.27
N ASP A 142 23.30 9.00 -6.24
CA ASP A 142 23.15 7.56 -6.08
C ASP A 142 22.55 7.20 -4.71
N ALA A 143 23.01 7.81 -3.63
CA ALA A 143 22.44 7.59 -2.29
C ALA A 143 20.97 8.03 -2.20
N ALA A 144 20.62 9.18 -2.79
CA ALA A 144 19.24 9.66 -2.83
C ALA A 144 18.34 8.76 -3.69
N ARG A 145 18.89 8.21 -4.78
CA ARG A 145 18.21 7.21 -5.62
C ARG A 145 17.93 5.92 -4.85
N ASP A 146 18.93 5.37 -4.17
CA ASP A 146 18.77 4.15 -3.37
C ASP A 146 17.71 4.31 -2.28
N GLU A 147 17.62 5.51 -1.69
CA GLU A 147 16.58 5.82 -0.70
C GLU A 147 15.19 5.91 -1.33
N TYR A 148 15.07 6.57 -2.49
CA TYR A 148 13.82 6.63 -3.25
C TYR A 148 13.35 5.24 -3.69
N ASP A 149 14.24 4.42 -4.24
CA ASP A 149 13.94 3.06 -4.68
C ASP A 149 13.47 2.17 -3.51
N ARG A 150 14.09 2.34 -2.33
CA ARG A 150 13.65 1.67 -1.10
C ARG A 150 12.27 2.13 -0.65
N ALA A 151 11.98 3.43 -0.73
CA ALA A 151 10.67 3.99 -0.38
C ALA A 151 9.57 3.52 -1.34
N LEU A 152 9.86 3.43 -2.64
CA LEU A 152 8.96 2.87 -3.65
C LEU A 152 8.62 1.40 -3.35
N ALA A 153 9.62 0.58 -3.05
CA ALA A 153 9.41 -0.82 -2.71
C ALA A 153 8.54 -0.99 -1.46
N ALA A 154 8.77 -0.17 -0.43
CA ALA A 154 7.97 -0.18 0.79
C ALA A 154 6.51 0.26 0.52
N THR A 155 6.30 1.30 -0.29
CA THR A 155 4.96 1.77 -0.68
C THR A 155 4.19 0.68 -1.43
N ALA A 156 4.83 -0.02 -2.36
CA ALA A 156 4.18 -1.09 -3.11
C ALA A 156 3.66 -2.20 -2.19
N GLN A 157 4.46 -2.61 -1.21
CA GLN A 157 4.05 -3.60 -0.22
C GLN A 157 2.87 -3.11 0.63
N VAL A 158 2.95 -1.89 1.18
CA VAL A 158 1.90 -1.38 2.07
C VAL A 158 0.59 -1.11 1.32
N ARG A 159 0.65 -0.65 0.07
CA ARG A 159 -0.54 -0.54 -0.79
C ARG A 159 -1.19 -1.89 -1.06
N GLN A 160 -0.39 -2.93 -1.30
CA GLN A 160 -0.92 -4.28 -1.47
C GLN A 160 -1.60 -4.78 -0.20
N GLU A 161 -0.99 -4.55 0.98
CA GLU A 161 -1.61 -4.88 2.27
C GLU A 161 -2.94 -4.13 2.48
N ALA A 162 -2.98 -2.83 2.18
CA ALA A 162 -4.20 -2.03 2.28
C ALA A 162 -5.30 -2.53 1.34
N HIS A 163 -4.95 -2.85 0.10
CA HIS A 163 -5.90 -3.38 -0.87
C HIS A 163 -6.48 -4.74 -0.43
N VAL A 164 -5.63 -5.65 0.07
CA VAL A 164 -6.10 -6.94 0.59
C VAL A 164 -7.02 -6.75 1.80
N ALA A 165 -6.71 -5.82 2.69
CA ALA A 165 -7.55 -5.52 3.85
C ALA A 165 -8.90 -4.93 3.44
N GLU A 166 -8.93 -4.03 2.46
CA GLU A 166 -10.14 -3.44 1.89
C GLU A 166 -11.04 -4.51 1.26
N VAL A 167 -10.49 -5.37 0.40
CA VAL A 167 -11.25 -6.47 -0.23
C VAL A 167 -11.79 -7.45 0.81
N ALA A 168 -11.01 -7.76 1.86
CA ALA A 168 -11.46 -8.61 2.95
C ALA A 168 -12.60 -7.97 3.75
N ALA A 169 -12.54 -6.67 4.01
CA ALA A 169 -13.60 -5.92 4.67
C ALA A 169 -14.88 -5.89 3.82
N GLU A 170 -14.76 -5.61 2.52
CA GLU A 170 -15.89 -5.62 1.58
C GLU A 170 -16.56 -6.99 1.53
N ALA A 171 -15.77 -8.06 1.42
CA ALA A 171 -16.28 -9.43 1.42
C ALA A 171 -17.07 -9.73 2.71
N LEU A 172 -16.54 -9.39 3.89
CA LEU A 172 -17.22 -9.62 5.16
C LEU A 172 -18.48 -8.76 5.31
N VAL A 173 -18.49 -7.53 4.80
CA VAL A 173 -19.70 -6.70 4.78
C VAL A 173 -20.75 -7.32 3.86
N GLU A 174 -20.37 -7.84 2.70
CA GLU A 174 -21.32 -8.52 1.81
C GLU A 174 -21.88 -9.80 2.44
N GLU A 175 -21.05 -10.58 3.15
CA GLU A 175 -21.53 -11.72 3.94
C GLU A 175 -22.55 -11.30 5.00
N THR A 176 -22.33 -10.18 5.72
CA THR A 176 -23.35 -9.67 6.66
C THR A 176 -24.66 -9.30 5.97
N ARG A 177 -24.61 -8.80 4.74
CA ARG A 177 -25.78 -8.47 3.94
C ARG A 177 -26.53 -9.75 3.56
N ILE A 178 -25.82 -10.76 3.05
CA ILE A 178 -26.39 -12.06 2.67
C ILE A 178 -27.11 -12.69 3.86
N VAL A 179 -26.44 -12.81 5.02
CA VAL A 179 -27.01 -13.37 6.26
C VAL A 179 -28.24 -12.58 6.72
N ALA A 180 -28.26 -11.25 6.53
CA ALA A 180 -29.43 -10.44 6.87
C ALA A 180 -30.62 -10.66 5.91
N THR A 181 -30.37 -10.90 4.62
CA THR A 181 -31.41 -11.21 3.62
C THR A 181 -31.89 -12.66 3.65
N GLU A 182 -31.03 -13.62 4.01
CA GLU A 182 -31.36 -15.04 4.07
C GLU A 182 -32.15 -15.43 5.31
N ARG A 183 -32.28 -14.56 6.33
CA ARG A 183 -33.29 -14.72 7.39
C ARG A 183 -34.69 -14.62 6.77
N PRO A 184 -35.39 -15.73 6.48
CA PRO A 184 -36.68 -15.68 5.83
C PRO A 184 -37.73 -15.35 6.90
N ARG A 185 -38.83 -14.76 6.44
CA ARG A 185 -40.07 -14.51 7.18
C ARG A 185 -40.80 -15.81 7.57
N THR A 186 -40.13 -16.81 8.13
CA THR A 186 -40.71 -18.13 8.47
C THR A 186 -41.66 -18.11 9.68
N GLY A 187 -42.08 -16.94 10.15
CA GLY A 187 -42.98 -16.82 11.31
C GLY A 187 -44.40 -16.34 11.01
N LEU A 188 -44.72 -15.85 9.81
CA LEU A 188 -46.03 -15.20 9.57
C LEU A 188 -46.91 -15.85 8.49
N ASP A 189 -46.35 -16.61 7.55
CA ASP A 189 -47.15 -17.25 6.50
C ASP A 189 -47.71 -18.64 6.91
N ASP A 190 -47.19 -19.24 7.97
CA ASP A 190 -47.65 -20.55 8.49
C ASP A 190 -48.77 -20.45 9.55
N LEU A 191 -49.21 -19.21 9.87
CA LEU A 191 -50.30 -18.95 10.83
C LEU A 191 -51.64 -18.57 10.15
N LEU A 192 -51.69 -18.61 8.81
CA LEU A 192 -52.89 -18.24 8.03
C LEU A 192 -53.41 -19.35 7.08
N SER A 193 -52.90 -20.59 7.19
CA SER A 193 -53.50 -21.78 6.54
C SER A 193 -54.09 -22.73 7.57
#